data_AF-A0A6A6V6W1-F1
#
_entry.id   AF-A0A6A6V6W1-F1
#
_cell.length_a   1.000
_cell.length_b   1.000
_cell.length_c   1.000
_cell.angle_alpha   90.00
_cell.angle_beta   90.00
_cell.angle_gamma   90.00
#
_symmetry.space_group_name_H-M   'P 1'
#
loop_
_entity.id
_entity.type
_entity.pdbx_description
1 polymer ?
#
loop_
_entity_poly.entity_id
_entity_poly.type
_entity_poly.pdbx_seq_one_letter_code
_entity_poly.pdbx_strand_id
1 'polypeptide(L)'
;MDLDLTNYPPPPRSHGDGAFDGIIRRSKPRTERQQEELELTLQMVAEARLRKLFQPCYMFFYGTLMDPEVLQGVLELPARPRISKASLQGYRVKMWGPYPVLVSDPFGGGEVAGTVWEVTSEDHFRRLQAYETGNYMWEPLAIRLENGEIEGNCRTFIWAGNPDSSELREGSFHTQGYPRLSSSDQGPSAAIVHPNPGPDHQAPVPSGDRPSSGTETLE
;
A
#
# COMPACT_ATOMS: atom_id res chain seq x y z
N MET A 1 -74.04 -46.10 -38.20
CA MET A 1 -72.66 -45.99 -37.72
C MET A 1 -72.68 -45.23 -36.41
N ASP A 2 -72.29 -45.78 -35.26
CA ASP A 2 -72.21 -47.18 -34.83
C ASP A 2 -72.19 -47.17 -33.29
N LEU A 3 -72.83 -48.17 -32.66
CA LEU A 3 -72.46 -48.89 -31.42
C LEU A 3 -72.00 -48.10 -30.15
N ASP A 4 -72.20 -48.56 -28.92
CA ASP A 4 -73.14 -49.51 -28.30
C ASP A 4 -73.03 -49.28 -26.77
N LEU A 5 -74.02 -49.70 -26.00
CA LEU A 5 -73.94 -49.81 -24.55
C LEU A 5 -73.14 -51.05 -24.16
N THR A 6 -72.30 -50.97 -23.11
CA THR A 6 -72.11 -51.97 -22.03
C THR A 6 -70.70 -51.93 -21.41
N ASN A 7 -70.57 -51.29 -20.24
CA ASN A 7 -70.19 -51.97 -18.98
C ASN A 7 -70.03 -50.99 -17.80
N TYR A 8 -70.88 -51.16 -16.80
CA TYR A 8 -70.64 -50.82 -15.39
C TYR A 8 -69.51 -51.74 -14.83
N PRO A 9 -68.87 -51.49 -13.65
CA PRO A 9 -69.44 -50.86 -12.45
C PRO A 9 -68.55 -49.83 -11.71
N PRO A 10 -69.08 -49.12 -10.69
CA PRO A 10 -68.30 -48.25 -9.81
C PRO A 10 -67.72 -49.00 -8.58
N PRO A 11 -66.48 -48.70 -8.18
CA PRO A 11 -65.97 -49.01 -6.83
C PRO A 11 -65.28 -47.79 -6.17
N PRO A 12 -64.89 -47.85 -4.88
CA PRO A 12 -65.74 -48.00 -3.72
C PRO A 12 -65.61 -46.78 -2.75
N ARG A 13 -66.37 -46.74 -1.65
CA ARG A 13 -66.19 -45.77 -0.55
C ARG A 13 -65.65 -46.42 0.72
N SER A 14 -64.41 -46.10 1.08
CA SER A 14 -63.80 -46.21 2.43
C SER A 14 -62.47 -45.44 2.41
N HIS A 15 -62.33 -44.35 3.17
CA HIS A 15 -61.78 -44.30 4.55
C HIS A 15 -60.33 -44.82 4.66
N GLY A 16 -59.40 -43.92 5.05
CA GLY A 16 -58.02 -44.25 5.38
C GLY A 16 -57.07 -43.05 5.29
N ASP A 17 -56.58 -42.60 6.45
CA ASP A 17 -55.55 -41.57 6.62
C ASP A 17 -54.24 -41.86 5.85
N GLY A 18 -53.51 -40.82 5.46
CA GLY A 18 -52.29 -40.96 4.66
C GLY A 18 -51.42 -39.71 4.56
N ALA A 19 -50.79 -39.35 5.68
CA ALA A 19 -49.63 -38.46 5.84
C ALA A 19 -49.22 -37.55 4.65
N PHE A 20 -49.42 -36.24 4.83
CA PHE A 20 -48.68 -35.21 4.10
C PHE A 20 -47.21 -35.28 4.56
N ASP A 21 -46.35 -36.03 3.86
CA ASP A 21 -44.91 -36.12 4.18
C ASP A 21 -44.18 -34.85 3.72
N GLY A 22 -44.60 -33.73 4.29
CA GLY A 22 -43.87 -32.49 4.24
C GLY A 22 -42.61 -32.68 5.04
N ILE A 23 -41.47 -32.72 4.34
CA ILE A 23 -40.14 -32.62 4.97
C ILE A 23 -40.08 -31.27 5.69
N ILE A 24 -40.49 -31.27 6.96
CA ILE A 24 -40.37 -30.11 7.84
C ILE A 24 -38.87 -29.89 8.00
N ARG A 25 -38.34 -28.93 7.22
CA ARG A 25 -37.09 -28.26 7.56
C ARG A 25 -37.28 -27.70 8.95
N ARG A 26 -36.81 -28.43 9.98
CA ARG A 26 -36.81 -27.96 11.37
C ARG A 26 -35.98 -26.68 11.40
N SER A 27 -36.65 -25.54 11.27
CA SER A 27 -36.00 -24.26 11.49
C SER A 27 -35.53 -24.27 12.93
N LYS A 28 -34.22 -24.10 13.13
CA LYS A 28 -33.61 -24.15 14.46
C LYS A 28 -34.39 -23.25 15.42
N PRO A 29 -34.64 -23.66 16.68
CA PRO A 29 -35.35 -22.84 17.65
C PRO A 29 -34.74 -21.44 17.72
N ARG A 30 -35.59 -20.45 18.04
CA ARG A 30 -35.23 -19.02 17.94
C ARG A 30 -33.92 -18.69 18.66
N THR A 31 -33.67 -19.34 19.79
CA THR A 31 -32.45 -19.22 20.61
C THR A 31 -31.19 -19.67 19.87
N GLU A 32 -31.21 -20.85 19.22
CA GLU A 32 -30.06 -21.37 18.44
C GLU A 32 -29.75 -20.45 17.25
N ARG A 33 -30.77 -19.96 16.54
CA ARG A 33 -30.58 -18.97 15.47
C ARG A 33 -29.95 -17.68 15.96
N GLN A 34 -30.38 -17.18 17.12
CA GLN A 34 -29.80 -15.98 17.74
C GLN A 34 -28.36 -16.22 18.24
N GLN A 35 -28.04 -17.45 18.66
CA GLN A 35 -26.68 -17.85 19.03
C GLN A 35 -25.75 -17.90 17.82
N GLU A 36 -26.19 -18.50 16.72
CA GLU A 36 -25.43 -18.54 15.45
C GLU A 36 -25.27 -17.14 14.83
N GLU A 37 -26.29 -16.30 14.89
CA GLU A 37 -26.23 -14.89 14.47
C GLU A 37 -25.25 -14.07 15.33
N LEU A 38 -25.19 -14.36 16.64
CA LEU A 38 -24.23 -13.73 17.56
C LEU A 38 -22.80 -14.22 17.30
N GLU A 39 -22.57 -15.52 17.08
CA GLU A 39 -21.26 -16.08 16.75
C GLU A 39 -20.73 -15.53 15.42
N LEU A 40 -21.57 -15.49 14.37
CA LEU A 40 -21.23 -14.87 13.09
C LEU A 40 -20.93 -13.38 13.23
N THR A 41 -21.70 -12.66 14.06
CA THR A 41 -21.45 -11.24 14.36
C THR A 41 -20.13 -11.04 15.10
N LEU A 42 -19.84 -11.85 16.11
CA LEU A 42 -18.59 -11.81 16.87
C LEU A 42 -17.39 -12.16 15.99
N GLN A 43 -17.51 -13.17 15.12
CA GLN A 43 -16.48 -13.51 14.13
C GLN A 43 -16.24 -12.35 13.16
N MET A 44 -17.29 -11.77 12.58
CA MET A 44 -17.16 -10.64 11.65
C MET A 44 -16.53 -9.41 12.34
N VAL A 45 -16.88 -9.12 13.59
CA VAL A 45 -16.27 -8.04 14.38
C VAL A 45 -14.80 -8.36 14.74
N ALA A 46 -14.48 -9.62 15.04
CA ALA A 46 -13.11 -10.06 15.30
C ALA A 46 -12.25 -9.96 14.03
N GLU A 47 -12.72 -10.44 12.88
CA GLU A 47 -12.04 -10.30 11.59
C GLU A 47 -11.86 -8.82 11.20
N ALA A 48 -12.89 -7.99 11.37
CA ALA A 48 -12.81 -6.56 11.11
C ALA A 48 -11.83 -5.84 12.06
N ARG A 49 -11.68 -6.32 13.30
CA ARG A 49 -10.63 -5.85 14.22
C ARG A 49 -9.24 -6.31 13.76
N LEU A 50 -9.06 -7.58 13.42
CA LEU A 50 -7.77 -8.11 12.93
C LEU A 50 -7.29 -7.37 11.66
N ARG A 51 -8.20 -7.07 10.72
CA ARG A 51 -7.89 -6.26 9.52
C ARG A 51 -7.54 -4.80 9.82
N LYS A 52 -7.89 -4.29 11.02
CA LYS A 52 -7.50 -2.95 11.51
C LYS A 52 -6.22 -2.97 12.35
N LEU A 53 -5.76 -4.13 12.80
CA LEU A 53 -4.46 -4.23 13.46
C LEU A 53 -3.37 -4.14 12.41
N PHE A 54 -2.39 -3.26 12.66
CA PHE A 54 -1.17 -3.19 11.88
C PHE A 54 -0.50 -4.57 11.85
N GLN A 55 -0.28 -5.08 10.63
CA GLN A 55 0.44 -6.32 10.42
C GLN A 55 1.93 -6.00 10.31
N PRO A 56 2.81 -6.69 11.06
CA PRO A 56 4.25 -6.54 10.90
C PRO A 56 4.68 -6.73 9.45
N CYS A 57 5.63 -5.90 9.01
CA CYS A 57 6.18 -5.95 7.67
C CYS A 57 7.63 -5.48 7.67
N TYR A 58 8.38 -5.92 6.67
CA TYR A 58 9.75 -5.46 6.48
C TYR A 58 9.77 -4.10 5.77
N MET A 59 10.67 -3.21 6.19
CA MET A 59 10.98 -1.99 5.46
C MET A 59 12.40 -2.05 4.92
N PHE A 60 12.56 -1.88 3.61
CA PHE A 60 13.83 -1.79 2.92
C PHE A 60 14.29 -0.33 2.82
N PHE A 61 15.56 -0.09 3.16
CA PHE A 61 16.22 1.21 3.16
C PHE A 61 17.46 1.19 2.25
N TYR A 62 17.62 2.26 1.46
CA TYR A 62 18.68 2.46 0.48
C TYR A 62 19.37 3.85 0.62
N GLY A 63 19.16 4.50 1.77
CA GLY A 63 19.61 5.87 2.06
C GLY A 63 20.10 6.05 3.51
N THR A 64 19.80 7.18 4.13
CA THR A 64 20.25 7.51 5.50
C THR A 64 19.78 6.52 6.57
N LEU A 65 18.57 5.96 6.42
CA LEU A 65 18.01 4.94 7.31
C LEU A 65 18.73 3.58 7.25
N MET A 66 19.73 3.40 6.37
CA MET A 66 20.66 2.27 6.43
C MET A 66 21.63 2.35 7.62
N ASP A 67 21.76 3.50 8.28
CA ASP A 67 22.51 3.60 9.53
C ASP A 67 21.60 3.29 10.73
N PRO A 68 21.90 2.24 11.55
CA PRO A 68 21.15 1.97 12.76
C PRO A 68 21.09 3.12 13.76
N GLU A 69 22.07 4.03 13.79
CA GLU A 69 22.08 5.20 14.67
C GLU A 69 21.01 6.22 14.24
N VAL A 70 20.89 6.45 12.92
CA VAL A 70 19.83 7.31 12.34
C VAL A 70 18.47 6.67 12.52
N LEU A 71 18.33 5.37 12.20
CA LEU A 71 17.07 4.63 12.37
C LEU A 71 16.61 4.61 13.84
N GLN A 72 17.54 4.45 14.80
CA GLN A 72 17.23 4.56 16.23
C GLN A 72 16.68 5.93 16.59
N GLY A 73 17.31 7.02 16.10
CA GLY A 73 16.89 8.39 16.37
C GLY A 73 15.50 8.71 15.81
N VAL A 74 15.27 8.38 14.53
CA VAL A 74 13.99 8.64 13.83
C VAL A 74 12.82 7.88 14.46
N LEU A 75 13.06 6.66 14.92
CA LEU A 75 12.04 5.82 15.56
C LEU A 75 11.93 6.03 17.07
N GLU A 76 12.86 6.76 17.70
CA GLU A 76 13.11 6.86 19.14
C GLU A 76 13.22 5.49 19.84
N LEU A 77 13.92 4.53 19.21
CA LEU A 77 14.05 3.18 19.76
C LEU A 77 14.90 3.19 21.06
N PRO A 78 14.50 2.44 22.10
CA PRO A 78 15.23 2.38 23.38
C PRO A 78 16.61 1.73 23.27
N ALA A 79 16.89 1.03 22.16
CA ALA A 79 18.17 0.42 21.86
C ALA A 79 18.42 0.44 20.34
N ARG A 80 19.69 0.34 19.94
CA ARG A 80 20.12 0.27 18.54
C ARG A 80 19.45 -0.90 17.82
N PRO A 81 18.73 -0.70 16.71
CA PRO A 81 18.08 -1.77 15.96
C PRO A 81 19.11 -2.70 15.33
N ARG A 82 18.77 -3.99 15.23
CA ARG A 82 19.47 -4.96 14.39
C ARG A 82 18.86 -4.92 13.00
N ILE A 83 19.59 -4.40 12.03
CA ILE A 83 19.20 -4.39 10.62
C ILE A 83 19.98 -5.48 9.87
N SER A 84 19.34 -6.10 8.88
CA SER A 84 19.94 -7.13 8.02
C SER A 84 20.28 -6.54 6.66
N LYS A 85 21.26 -7.08 5.93
CA LYS A 85 21.48 -6.69 4.54
C LYS A 85 20.42 -7.32 3.64
N ALA A 86 20.07 -6.60 2.58
CA ALA A 86 19.17 -7.07 1.54
C ALA A 86 19.51 -6.41 0.20
N SER A 87 18.97 -6.94 -0.90
CA SER A 87 18.97 -6.29 -2.21
C SER A 87 17.59 -6.27 -2.84
N LEU A 88 17.36 -5.25 -3.67
CA LEU A 88 16.13 -5.02 -4.43
C LEU A 88 16.44 -5.09 -5.93
N GLN A 89 15.76 -5.98 -6.65
CA GLN A 89 15.97 -6.21 -8.09
C GLN A 89 14.94 -5.47 -8.95
N GLY A 90 15.33 -5.06 -10.15
CA GLY A 90 14.47 -4.32 -11.08
C GLY A 90 14.38 -2.82 -10.78
N TYR A 91 15.36 -2.27 -10.06
CA TYR A 91 15.44 -0.85 -9.68
C TYR A 91 16.89 -0.35 -9.79
N ARG A 92 17.05 0.97 -9.91
CA ARG A 92 18.33 1.67 -9.78
C ARG A 92 18.17 2.92 -8.91
N VAL A 93 19.28 3.41 -8.36
CA VAL A 93 19.31 4.68 -7.61
C VAL A 93 19.64 5.83 -8.56
N LYS A 94 18.83 6.89 -8.52
CA LYS A 94 19.18 8.24 -9.00
C LYS A 94 19.34 9.19 -7.81
N MET A 95 19.86 10.39 -8.06
CA MET A 95 20.04 11.42 -7.05
C MET A 95 19.12 12.63 -7.30
N TRP A 96 18.37 13.03 -6.27
CA TRP A 96 17.66 14.31 -6.20
C TRP A 96 18.44 15.24 -5.25
N GLY A 97 19.31 16.08 -5.80
CA GLY A 97 20.30 16.80 -4.99
C GLY A 97 21.18 15.82 -4.20
N PRO A 98 21.25 15.91 -2.86
CA PRO A 98 22.00 14.96 -2.03
C PRO A 98 21.22 13.67 -1.70
N TYR A 99 19.94 13.58 -2.05
CA TYR A 99 19.05 12.49 -1.61
C TYR A 99 18.96 11.36 -2.64
N PRO A 100 19.06 10.08 -2.22
CA PRO A 100 18.88 8.95 -3.12
C PRO A 100 17.40 8.74 -3.44
N VAL A 101 17.13 8.25 -4.64
CA VAL A 101 15.79 8.02 -5.17
C VAL A 101 15.76 6.70 -5.92
N LEU A 102 14.85 5.79 -5.54
CA LEU A 102 14.59 4.59 -6.34
C LEU A 102 13.83 4.94 -7.62
N VAL A 103 14.32 4.44 -8.74
CA VAL A 103 13.67 4.49 -10.05
C VAL A 103 13.60 3.08 -10.62
N SER A 104 12.43 2.71 -11.11
CA SER A 104 12.19 1.38 -11.70
C SER A 104 13.10 1.15 -12.91
N ASP A 105 13.68 -0.06 -12.96
CA ASP A 105 14.53 -0.54 -14.03
C ASP A 105 14.20 -2.01 -14.37
N PRO A 106 12.98 -2.29 -14.88
CA PRO A 106 12.52 -3.67 -15.11
C PRO A 106 13.27 -4.39 -16.24
N PHE A 107 14.06 -3.68 -17.05
CA PHE A 107 14.77 -4.22 -18.21
C PHE A 107 16.30 -4.15 -18.11
N GLY A 108 16.87 -3.23 -17.33
CA GLY A 108 18.32 -3.08 -17.17
C GLY A 108 18.96 -4.07 -16.19
N GLY A 109 18.17 -4.87 -15.48
CA GLY A 109 18.68 -5.84 -14.49
C GLY A 109 19.27 -5.18 -13.24
N GLY A 110 18.92 -3.91 -12.99
CA GLY A 110 19.42 -3.15 -11.85
C GLY A 110 19.14 -3.83 -10.51
N GLU A 111 20.15 -3.80 -9.63
CA GLU A 111 20.08 -4.31 -8.27
C GLU A 111 20.56 -3.23 -7.29
N VAL A 112 19.71 -2.87 -6.33
CA VAL A 112 20.02 -1.88 -5.28
C VAL A 112 20.36 -2.63 -4.00
N ALA A 113 21.60 -2.50 -3.55
CA ALA A 113 22.00 -2.98 -2.23
C ALA A 113 21.46 -2.04 -1.14
N GLY A 114 20.94 -2.62 -0.05
CA GLY A 114 20.36 -1.87 1.05
C GLY A 114 20.34 -2.66 2.35
N THR A 115 19.53 -2.20 3.28
CA THR A 115 19.27 -2.89 4.55
C THR A 115 17.79 -3.02 4.79
N VAL A 116 17.39 -4.03 5.57
CA VAL A 116 16.01 -4.27 5.94
C VAL A 116 15.85 -4.32 7.47
N TRP A 117 14.71 -3.83 7.96
CA TRP A 117 14.29 -3.94 9.35
C TRP A 117 12.82 -4.36 9.44
N GLU A 118 12.48 -5.17 10.45
CA GLU A 118 11.09 -5.58 10.71
C GLU A 118 10.36 -4.49 11.51
N VAL A 119 9.35 -3.87 10.89
CA VAL A 119 8.47 -2.92 11.55
C VAL A 119 7.31 -3.68 12.20
N THR A 120 7.31 -3.76 13.53
CA THR A 120 6.28 -4.48 14.31
C THR A 120 5.23 -3.57 14.96
N SER A 121 5.36 -2.24 14.80
CA SER A 121 4.46 -1.23 15.40
C SER A 121 4.01 -0.21 14.36
N GLU A 122 2.71 0.12 14.38
CA GLU A 122 2.13 1.15 13.51
C GLU A 122 2.75 2.53 13.75
N ASP A 123 3.09 2.87 15.00
CA ASP A 123 3.68 4.16 15.32
C ASP A 123 5.12 4.29 14.80
N HIS A 124 5.87 3.19 14.75
CA HIS A 124 7.16 3.17 14.04
C HIS A 124 6.95 3.37 12.54
N PHE A 125 5.97 2.70 11.93
CA PHE A 125 5.65 2.89 10.51
C PHE A 125 5.28 4.34 10.17
N ARG A 126 4.43 4.97 11.01
CA ARG A 126 4.04 6.39 10.86
C ARG A 126 5.21 7.34 11.05
N ARG A 127 6.16 7.04 11.95
CA ARG A 127 7.40 7.83 12.13
C ARG A 127 8.29 7.80 10.90
N LEU A 128 8.44 6.64 10.24
CA LEU A 128 9.13 6.54 8.96
C LEU A 128 8.45 7.39 7.88
N GLN A 129 7.12 7.31 7.76
CA GLN A 129 6.36 8.15 6.81
C GLN A 129 6.53 9.66 7.09
N ALA A 130 6.56 10.06 8.36
CA ALA A 130 6.75 11.46 8.75
C ALA A 130 8.17 11.97 8.46
N TYR A 131 9.19 11.10 8.54
CA TYR A 131 10.58 11.42 8.25
C TYR A 131 10.83 11.63 6.74
N GLU A 132 10.30 10.74 5.90
CA GLU A 132 10.50 10.79 4.43
C GLU A 132 9.70 11.92 3.75
N THR A 133 8.67 12.46 4.44
CA THR A 133 7.79 13.55 3.97
C THR A 133 6.97 13.21 2.72
N GLY A 134 6.19 14.17 2.22
CA GLY A 134 5.34 13.99 1.03
C GLY A 134 6.07 13.83 -0.30
N ASN A 135 7.41 13.89 -0.31
CA ASN A 135 8.22 13.70 -1.52
C ASN A 135 8.44 12.22 -1.87
N TYR A 136 8.15 11.31 -0.92
CA TYR A 136 8.23 9.87 -1.13
C TYR A 136 6.91 9.19 -0.74
N MET A 137 6.53 8.17 -1.50
CA MET A 137 5.42 7.27 -1.16
C MET A 137 5.97 5.87 -0.92
N TRP A 138 5.27 5.04 -0.15
CA TRP A 138 5.69 3.67 0.06
C TRP A 138 5.01 2.72 -0.93
N GLU A 139 5.75 1.71 -1.40
CA GLU A 139 5.21 0.64 -2.24
C GLU A 139 5.58 -0.75 -1.69
N PRO A 140 4.69 -1.76 -1.85
CA PRO A 140 5.00 -3.15 -1.54
C PRO A 140 5.89 -3.76 -2.62
N LEU A 141 6.90 -4.52 -2.22
CA LEU A 141 7.86 -5.16 -3.12
C LEU A 141 8.45 -6.44 -2.53
N ALA A 142 9.21 -7.17 -3.36
CA ALA A 142 10.01 -8.30 -2.91
C ALA A 142 11.50 -7.92 -2.85
N ILE A 143 12.18 -8.36 -1.78
CA ILE A 143 13.63 -8.21 -1.61
C ILE A 143 14.30 -9.58 -1.50
N ARG A 144 15.60 -9.61 -1.80
CA ARG A 144 16.48 -10.74 -1.48
C ARG A 144 17.21 -10.46 -0.17
N LEU A 145 17.09 -11.34 0.81
CA LEU A 145 17.80 -11.28 2.09
C LEU A 145 19.25 -11.79 1.95
N GLU A 146 20.12 -11.47 2.90
CA GLU A 146 21.53 -11.90 2.91
C GLU A 146 21.72 -13.44 2.90
N ASN A 147 20.73 -14.21 3.38
CA ASN A 147 20.69 -15.67 3.30
C ASN A 147 20.24 -16.22 1.92
N GLY A 148 19.88 -15.34 0.97
CA GLY A 148 19.42 -15.67 -0.37
C GLY A 148 17.90 -15.83 -0.52
N GLU A 149 17.14 -15.86 0.58
CA GLU A 149 15.68 -15.97 0.57
C GLU A 149 15.01 -14.74 -0.04
N ILE A 150 13.82 -14.92 -0.60
CA ILE A 150 12.98 -13.84 -1.13
C ILE A 150 11.88 -13.53 -0.12
N GLU A 151 11.86 -12.30 0.38
CA GLU A 151 10.83 -11.79 1.28
C GLU A 151 9.86 -10.89 0.50
N GLY A 152 8.58 -11.22 0.51
CA GLY A 152 7.52 -10.53 -0.25
C GLY A 152 6.60 -9.64 0.60
N ASN A 153 6.63 -9.75 1.93
CA ASN A 153 5.98 -8.81 2.85
C ASN A 153 6.93 -7.64 3.19
N CYS A 154 7.50 -7.04 2.16
CA CYS A 154 8.41 -5.91 2.27
C CYS A 154 7.82 -4.65 1.62
N ARG A 155 8.22 -3.49 2.14
CA ARG A 155 7.88 -2.16 1.62
C ARG A 155 9.16 -1.34 1.49
N THR A 156 9.17 -0.36 0.62
CA THR A 156 10.20 0.69 0.59
C THR A 156 9.55 2.03 0.30
N PHE A 157 10.30 3.12 0.49
CA PHE A 157 9.93 4.43 0.00
C PHE A 157 10.45 4.62 -1.43
N ILE A 158 9.64 5.21 -2.31
CA ILE A 158 9.96 5.53 -3.69
C ILE A 158 9.65 7.00 -3.97
N TRP A 159 10.17 7.55 -5.07
CA TRP A 159 9.84 8.91 -5.50
C TRP A 159 8.32 9.10 -5.66
N ALA A 160 7.76 10.16 -5.09
CA ALA A 160 6.38 10.56 -5.38
C ALA A 160 6.26 11.44 -6.65
N GLY A 161 7.38 11.95 -7.16
CA GLY A 161 7.44 12.76 -8.38
C GLY A 161 7.67 11.94 -9.66
N ASN A 162 7.94 12.63 -10.77
CA ASN A 162 8.20 11.97 -12.06
C ASN A 162 9.62 11.34 -12.09
N PRO A 163 9.78 10.02 -12.34
CA PRO A 163 11.09 9.35 -12.44
C PRO A 163 11.95 9.78 -13.65
N ASP A 164 11.33 10.41 -14.65
CA ASP A 164 11.97 10.99 -15.83
C ASP A 164 12.15 12.52 -15.70
N SER A 165 11.94 13.09 -14.50
CA SER A 165 12.22 14.51 -14.22
C SER A 165 13.70 14.83 -14.41
N SER A 166 13.99 16.01 -14.98
CA SER A 166 15.35 16.58 -15.08
C SER A 166 15.97 16.96 -13.73
N GLU A 167 15.18 16.91 -12.65
CA GLU A 167 15.63 17.04 -11.26
C GLU A 167 16.43 15.82 -10.79
N LEU A 168 16.19 14.65 -11.39
CA LEU A 168 16.88 13.41 -11.06
C LEU A 168 18.13 13.22 -11.94
N ARG A 169 19.27 13.00 -11.29
CA ARG A 169 20.57 12.82 -11.94
C ARG A 169 21.12 11.43 -11.69
N GLU A 170 21.87 10.90 -12.65
CA GLU A 170 22.63 9.66 -12.44
C GLU A 170 23.70 9.87 -11.35
N GLY A 171 23.87 8.90 -10.47
CA GLY A 171 24.77 9.00 -9.32
C GLY A 171 24.66 7.78 -8.40
N SER A 172 25.48 7.76 -7.34
CA SER A 172 25.47 6.69 -6.34
C SER A 172 25.56 7.24 -4.92
N PHE A 173 24.77 6.65 -4.01
CA PHE A 173 24.72 7.05 -2.62
C PHE A 173 25.75 6.32 -1.78
N HIS A 174 26.42 7.04 -0.89
CA HIS A 174 27.40 6.51 0.04
C HIS A 174 27.10 7.01 1.46
N THR A 175 26.76 6.11 2.37
CA THR A 175 26.28 6.45 3.73
C THR A 175 27.33 7.17 4.59
N GLN A 176 28.61 7.10 4.24
CA GLN A 176 29.73 7.68 5.02
C GLN A 176 29.80 9.22 5.02
N GLY A 177 28.92 9.92 4.28
CA GLY A 177 28.97 11.38 4.12
C GLY A 177 28.03 12.21 5.00
N TYR A 178 27.09 11.59 5.72
CA TYR A 178 26.12 12.35 6.52
C TYR A 178 26.72 12.77 7.88
N PRO A 179 26.57 14.05 8.29
CA PRO A 179 26.95 14.48 9.64
C PRO A 179 26.20 13.64 10.67
N ARG A 180 26.95 12.96 11.53
CA ARG A 180 26.40 12.21 12.66
C ARG A 180 25.58 13.19 13.50
N LEU A 181 24.27 12.98 13.61
CA LEU A 181 23.38 13.81 14.44
C LEU A 181 23.74 13.56 15.92
N SER A 182 24.71 14.32 16.41
CA SER A 182 25.18 14.23 17.79
C SER A 182 24.07 14.65 18.74
N SER A 183 23.54 13.69 19.50
CA SER A 183 22.43 13.87 20.42
C SER A 183 22.82 14.74 21.63
N SER A 184 22.84 16.05 21.42
CA SER A 184 23.04 17.05 22.48
C SER A 184 22.42 18.40 22.11
N ASP A 185 21.10 18.43 21.95
CA ASP A 185 20.21 19.41 22.61
C ASP A 185 18.73 19.07 22.38
N GLN A 186 17.85 19.47 23.31
CA GLN A 186 16.41 19.21 23.24
C GLN A 186 15.68 20.34 22.50
N GLY A 187 14.95 20.01 21.43
CA GLY A 187 14.05 20.92 20.71
C GLY A 187 13.39 20.21 19.53
N PRO A 188 12.10 20.45 19.21
CA PRO A 188 11.35 19.58 18.31
C PRO A 188 11.60 19.84 16.82
N SER A 189 11.32 18.82 16.01
CA SER A 189 11.16 18.91 14.55
C SER A 189 12.44 19.11 13.72
N ALA A 190 13.37 18.16 13.79
CA ALA A 190 14.27 17.85 12.67
C ALA A 190 13.55 16.98 11.61
N ALA A 191 12.38 17.42 11.15
CA ALA A 191 11.89 17.00 9.84
C ALA A 191 12.89 17.51 8.80
N ILE A 192 13.26 16.68 7.82
CA ILE A 192 14.11 17.14 6.73
C ILE A 192 13.33 18.24 6.00
N VAL A 193 13.81 19.48 6.08
CA VAL A 193 13.22 20.60 5.33
C VAL A 193 13.63 20.43 3.88
N HIS A 194 12.88 19.59 3.17
CA HIS A 194 12.97 19.49 1.72
C HIS A 194 12.61 20.86 1.14
N PRO A 195 13.49 21.48 0.32
CA PRO A 195 13.15 22.72 -0.35
C PRO A 195 12.03 22.40 -1.35
N ASN A 196 10.82 22.88 -1.06
CA ASN A 196 9.70 22.83 -1.97
C ASN A 196 10.00 23.73 -3.18
N PRO A 197 10.17 23.19 -4.41
CA PRO A 197 10.18 24.03 -5.59
C PRO A 197 8.77 24.57 -5.79
N GLY A 198 8.57 25.83 -5.41
CA GLY A 198 7.32 26.55 -5.68
C GLY A 198 6.98 26.55 -7.18
N PRO A 199 5.71 26.77 -7.56
CA PRO A 199 5.21 26.56 -8.91
C PRO A 199 5.60 27.68 -9.90
N ASP A 200 6.89 28.01 -10.01
CA ASP A 200 7.44 29.04 -10.90
C ASP A 200 8.02 28.44 -12.19
N HIS A 201 7.18 27.70 -12.93
CA HIS A 201 7.28 27.64 -14.39
C HIS A 201 5.90 27.74 -15.01
N GLN A 202 5.34 28.94 -14.95
CA GLN A 202 4.23 29.33 -15.80
C GLN A 202 4.64 29.15 -17.27
N ALA A 203 3.97 28.22 -17.96
CA ALA A 203 4.23 27.96 -19.37
C ALA A 203 4.10 29.26 -20.20
N PRO A 204 4.95 29.49 -21.21
CA PRO A 204 4.83 30.66 -22.05
C PRO A 204 3.45 30.66 -22.73
N VAL A 205 2.66 31.69 -22.44
CA VAL A 205 1.39 31.93 -23.13
C VAL A 205 1.65 32.03 -24.63
N PRO A 206 0.91 31.28 -25.48
CA PRO A 206 1.04 31.43 -26.92
C PRO A 206 0.59 32.84 -27.31
N SER A 207 1.47 33.60 -27.96
CA SER A 207 1.15 34.90 -28.53
C SER A 207 -0.03 34.75 -29.49
N GLY A 208 -1.21 35.20 -29.07
CA GLY A 208 -2.40 35.19 -29.91
C GLY A 208 -2.29 36.27 -30.97
N ASP A 209 -2.12 35.86 -32.23
CA ASP A 209 -2.32 36.74 -33.38
C ASP A 209 -3.73 37.35 -33.32
N ARG A 210 -3.80 38.68 -33.16
CA ARG A 210 -5.03 39.45 -33.36
C ARG A 210 -4.99 40.10 -34.75
N PRO A 211 -6.15 40.20 -35.44
CA PRO A 211 -6.17 40.53 -36.85
C PRO A 211 -5.98 42.02 -37.12
N SER A 212 -5.34 42.36 -38.24
CA SER A 212 -5.30 43.71 -38.80
C SER A 212 -6.70 44.25 -39.12
N SER A 213 -6.99 45.48 -38.71
CA SER A 213 -8.10 46.30 -39.22
C SER A 213 -7.87 47.79 -38.90
N GLY A 214 -8.14 48.67 -39.86
CA GLY A 214 -8.06 50.14 -39.78
C GLY A 214 -6.68 50.69 -40.20
N THR A 215 -6.43 51.38 -41.32
CA THR A 215 -7.04 52.54 -42.03
C THR A 215 -6.84 53.93 -41.37
N GLU A 216 -6.19 54.83 -42.14
CA GLU A 216 -6.36 56.31 -42.19
C GLU A 216 -5.77 57.22 -41.07
N THR A 217 -5.25 58.44 -41.32
CA THR A 217 -4.88 59.20 -42.55
C THR A 217 -3.80 60.29 -42.28
N LEU A 218 -3.19 60.87 -43.34
CA LEU A 218 -2.32 62.10 -43.40
C LEU A 218 -0.92 62.00 -42.72
N GLU A 219 0.12 62.76 -43.13
CA GLU A 219 0.26 63.84 -44.14
C GLU A 219 1.11 63.45 -45.36
#